data_AF-M4WZ03-F1
#
_entry.id   AF-M4WZ03-F1
#
_cell.length_a   1.000
_cell.length_b   1.000
_cell.length_c   1.000
_cell.angle_alpha   90.00
_cell.angle_beta   90.00
_cell.angle_gamma   90.00
#
_symmetry.space_group_name_H-M   'P 1'
#
loop_
_entity.id
_entity.type
_entity.pdbx_description
1 polymer ?
#
loop_
_entity_poly.entity_id
_entity_poly.type
_entity_poly.pdbx_seq_one_letter_code
_entity_poly.pdbx_strand_id
1 'polypeptide(L)' 'MEATARTAGNLGFATQVVADARFAFDKRDFNGVLRRAEEVHAMSLGNLQGAYAQVLETNSILRTLSLG' A
#
# COMPACT_ATOMS: atom_id res chain seq x y z
N MET A 1 5.77 -6.12 2.80
CA MET A 1 4.41 -6.23 2.22
C MET A 1 4.34 -5.69 0.79
N GLU A 2 4.97 -4.54 0.47
CA GLU A 2 4.99 -4.00 -0.91
C GLU A 2 5.43 -5.03 -1.97
N ALA A 3 6.48 -5.82 -1.67
CA ALA A 3 6.96 -6.87 -2.57
C ALA A 3 5.87 -7.88 -2.96
N THR A 4 5.05 -8.33 -2.01
CA THR A 4 3.95 -9.27 -2.27
C THR A 4 2.88 -8.64 -3.16
N ALA A 5 2.53 -7.37 -2.92
CA ALA A 5 1.55 -6.66 -3.75
C ALA A 5 2.06 -6.47 -5.18
N ARG A 6 3.35 -6.13 -5.36
CA ARG A 6 3.98 -6.06 -6.69
C ARG A 6 3.96 -7.41 -7.40
N THR A 7 4.34 -8.48 -6.71
CA THR A 7 4.30 -9.84 -7.29
C THR A 7 2.88 -10.23 -7.69
N ALA A 8 1.88 -9.98 -6.84
CA ALA A 8 0.49 -10.29 -7.16
C ALA A 8 -0.03 -9.47 -8.36
N GLY A 9 0.24 -8.16 -8.40
CA GLY A 9 -0.10 -7.32 -9.55
C GLY A 9 0.57 -7.77 -10.85
N ASN A 10 1.87 -8.09 -10.80
CA ASN A 10 2.62 -8.59 -11.96
C ASN A 10 2.12 -9.95 -12.47
N LEU A 11 1.54 -10.78 -11.60
CA LEU A 11 0.91 -12.06 -11.96
C LEU A 11 -0.53 -11.89 -12.47
N GLY A 12 -1.05 -10.67 -12.55
CA GLY A 12 -2.38 -10.37 -13.06
C GLY A 12 -3.52 -10.57 -12.06
N PHE A 13 -3.23 -10.73 -10.76
CA PHE A 13 -4.29 -10.78 -9.75
C PHE A 13 -4.92 -9.40 -9.56
N ALA A 14 -6.24 -9.39 -9.29
CA ALA A 14 -6.95 -8.21 -8.81
C ALA A 14 -6.51 -7.87 -7.38
N THR A 15 -5.39 -7.16 -7.27
CA THR A 15 -4.70 -6.94 -6.01
C THR A 15 -5.23 -5.68 -5.31
N GLN A 16 -5.62 -5.82 -4.05
CA GLN A 16 -6.06 -4.72 -3.19
C GLN A 16 -5.12 -4.55 -1.99
N VAL A 17 -4.92 -3.31 -1.59
CA VAL A 17 -4.05 -2.91 -0.49
C VAL A 17 -4.85 -2.03 0.47
N VAL A 18 -4.98 -2.48 1.71
CA VAL A 18 -5.68 -1.72 2.76
C VAL A 18 -4.70 -0.75 3.43
N ALA A 19 -4.90 0.55 3.25
CA ALA A 19 -3.96 1.59 3.65
C ALA A 19 -3.81 1.73 5.17
N ASP A 20 -4.92 1.64 5.91
CA ASP A 20 -5.02 1.80 7.36
C ASP A 20 -4.72 0.51 8.14
N ALA A 21 -4.63 -0.64 7.47
CA ALA A 21 -4.21 -1.91 8.07
C ALA A 21 -2.71 -2.22 7.86
N ARG A 22 -1.91 -1.17 7.67
CA ARG A 22 -0.49 -1.24 7.32
C ARG A 22 0.29 -0.22 8.13
N PHE A 23 1.55 -0.54 8.38
CA PHE A 23 2.47 0.35 9.07
C PHE A 23 3.83 0.32 8.40
N ALA A 24 4.59 1.39 8.60
CA ALA A 24 5.99 1.48 8.22
C ALA A 24 6.82 1.91 9.44
N PHE A 25 8.14 1.93 9.25
CA PHE A 25 9.09 2.41 10.24
C PHE A 25 9.85 3.61 9.67
N ASP A 26 10.40 4.43 10.55
CA ASP A 26 11.35 5.46 10.17
C ASP A 26 12.51 4.82 9.40
N LYS A 27 12.89 5.44 8.28
CA LYS A 27 13.92 4.91 7.39
C LYS A 27 14.77 6.04 6.84
N ARG A 28 16.09 5.85 6.83
CA ARG A 28 16.96 6.74 6.05
C ARG A 28 16.77 6.44 4.56
N ASP A 29 16.44 7.47 3.80
CA ASP A 29 16.38 7.42 2.35
C ASP A 29 17.78 7.25 1.74
N PHE A 30 17.85 7.02 0.43
CA PHE A 30 19.09 6.93 -0.35
C PHE A 30 20.05 8.10 -0.09
N ASN A 31 19.54 9.32 0.07
CA ASN A 31 20.36 10.50 0.37
C ASN A 31 20.76 10.62 1.86
N GLY A 32 20.52 9.59 2.68
CA GLY A 32 20.82 9.58 4.11
C GLY A 32 19.82 10.35 4.99
N VAL A 33 18.83 11.01 4.38
CA VAL A 33 17.80 11.80 5.08
C VAL A 33 16.84 10.86 5.81
N LEU A 34 16.62 11.09 7.11
CA LEU A 34 15.64 10.34 7.87
C LEU A 34 14.22 10.71 7.42
N ARG A 35 13.49 9.73 6.92
CA ARG A 35 12.06 9.81 6.61
C ARG A 35 11.28 9.16 7.74
N ARG A 36 10.23 9.83 8.19
CA ARG A 36 9.31 9.30 9.19
C ARG A 36 8.53 8.12 8.62
N ALA A 37 8.06 7.24 9.50
CA ALA A 37 7.20 6.11 9.16
C ALA A 37 5.99 6.54 8.31
N GLU A 38 5.36 7.67 8.62
CA GLU A 38 4.23 8.21 7.84
C GLU A 38 4.62 8.48 6.37
N GLU A 39 5.79 9.06 6.14
CA GLU A 39 6.31 9.39 4.80
C GLU A 39 6.65 8.12 4.04
N VAL A 40 7.32 7.17 4.71
CA VAL A 40 7.69 5.88 4.12
C VAL A 40 6.44 5.08 3.75
N HIS A 41 5.41 5.11 4.60
CA HIS A 41 4.12 4.48 4.34
C HIS A 41 3.43 5.11 3.13
N ALA A 42 3.30 6.43 3.11
CA ALA A 42 2.68 7.17 2.01
C ALA A 42 3.39 6.92 0.67
N MET A 43 4.74 6.95 0.66
CA MET A 43 5.53 6.65 -0.54
C MET A 43 5.30 5.20 -1.02
N SER A 44 5.29 4.24 -0.10
CA SER A 44 5.05 2.83 -0.44
C SER A 44 3.67 2.61 -1.05
N LEU A 45 2.63 3.23 -0.50
CA LEU A 45 1.27 3.19 -1.04
C LEU A 45 1.19 3.86 -2.43
N GLY A 46 1.83 5.02 -2.59
CA GLY A 46 1.90 5.72 -3.88
C GLY A 46 2.55 4.88 -4.98
N ASN A 47 3.61 4.13 -4.65
CA ASN A 47 4.27 3.22 -5.60
C ASN A 47 3.38 2.04 -6.04
N LEU A 48 2.40 1.65 -5.23
CA LEU A 48 1.50 0.53 -5.53
C LEU A 48 0.26 0.96 -6.29
N GLN A 49 -0.26 2.15 -6.00
CA GLN A 49 -1.53 2.64 -6.52
C GLN A 49 -1.54 2.67 -8.06
N GLY A 50 -2.49 1.95 -8.65
CA GLY A 50 -2.74 1.94 -10.10
C GLY A 50 -1.74 1.15 -10.94
N ALA A 51 -0.52 0.94 -10.45
CA ALA A 51 0.50 0.14 -11.13
C ALA A 51 0.45 -1.34 -10.74
N TYR A 52 0.26 -1.63 -9.45
CA TYR A 52 0.34 -3.00 -8.91
C TYR A 52 -0.87 -3.40 -8.08
N ALA A 53 -1.57 -2.44 -7.50
CA ALA A 53 -2.74 -2.69 -6.66
C ALA A 53 -3.67 -1.47 -6.63
N GLN A 54 -4.92 -1.71 -6.21
CA GLN A 54 -5.80 -0.65 -5.75
C GLN A 54 -5.61 -0.44 -4.24
N VAL A 55 -5.22 0.76 -3.85
CA VAL A 55 -5.11 1.17 -2.45
C VAL A 55 -6.46 1.70 -1.98
N LEU A 56 -6.97 1.15 -0.88
CA LEU A 56 -8.29 1.44 -0.31
C LEU A 56 -8.19 1.54 1.21
N GLU A 57 -9.17 2.17 1.85
CA GLU A 57 -9.32 2.06 3.31
C GLU A 57 -10.21 0.88 3.68
N THR A 58 -10.03 0.34 4.90
CA THR A 58 -10.82 -0.78 5.43
C THR A 58 -12.32 -0.51 5.29
N ASN A 59 -12.76 0.70 5.60
CA ASN A 59 -14.17 1.08 5.52
C ASN A 59 -14.73 1.02 4.09
N SER A 60 -13.93 1.39 3.08
CA SER A 60 -14.35 1.27 1.67
C SER A 60 -14.58 -0.19 1.26
N ILE A 61 -13.71 -1.10 1.73
CA ILE A 61 -13.84 -2.54 1.48
C ILE A 61 -15.07 -3.11 2.19
N LEU A 62 -15.23 -2.81 3.48
CA LEU A 62 -16.39 -3.26 4.26
C LEU A 62 -17.71 -2.78 3.66
N ARG A 63 -17.77 -1.52 3.20
CA ARG A 63 -18.93 -0.97 2.51
C ARG A 63 -19.23 -1.72 1.21
N THR A 64 -18.21 -2.07 0.44
CA THR A 64 -18.37 -2.82 -0.82
C THR A 64 -18.91 -4.22 -0.55
N LEU A 65 -18.40 -4.91 0.47
CA LEU A 65 -18.84 -6.25 0.85
C LEU A 65 -20.26 -6.27 1.45
N SER A 66 -20.65 -5.22 2.18
CA SER A 66 -21.97 -5.12 2.80
C SER A 66 -23.09 -4.78 1.81
N LEU A 67 -22.76 -4.41 0.57
CA LEU A 67 -23.69 -4.05 -0.49
C LEU A 67 -23.84 -5.14 -1.56
N GLY A 68 -23.17 -6.29 -1.39
CA GLY A 68 -23.19 -7.44 -2.30
C GLY A 68 -24.09 -8.59 -1.85
#